data_AF-A0A812LFL8-F1
#
_entry.id   AF-A0A812LFL8-F1
#
_cell.length_a   1.000
_cell.length_b   1.000
_cell.length_c   1.000
_cell.angle_alpha   90.00
_cell.angle_beta   90.00
_cell.angle_gamma   90.00
#
_symmetry.space_group_name_H-M   'P 1'
#
loop_
_entity.id
_entity.type
_entity.pdbx_description
1 polymer ?
#
loop_
_entity_poly.entity_id
_entity_poly.type
_entity_poly.pdbx_seq_one_letter_code
_entity_poly.pdbx_strand_id
1 'polypeptide(L)'
;MSAMLNPEQDVYDNRGYTTNKHWVSGPNAVFSKIMTAMLEGEFMDMYDTFFLMEMDAVPIKSGWLDQFETEALEMPGGNMAVRGSQYLGDKWDLFKSMMPTYLVDHINGNAMYNLKHPWTKAVYDAFHSMGGGTMMEEMAFDVAFAMITMDAMSGSSSQFAAAWTAANGDSQTYNWDSMLVGNYANTLLNTSFEFPTYIRHGSSKNLFETVEDDEVTLGVAMFDYQGILKATVPTHHPFKKILALTYYPQPDMTETIEGSNGNVTMETATATRNAYYHLCETASLVKTKWFALTDNYHIIKAPVSVLMETEDKPVLPYVLRNSKYCGERPNCEASMEQAETLFSITLNYHHDKYEVLYKTEDAKKFCEAWDLATTSQSWSDCSLAFGPTGDDYIAWKISDPNYNITNEFTPKDKTRYGWRAWTSLWNPAPVDSRDCSTTLYSPKEYLETLGNISKCAVSYVEDESGCAGDASCMWKPMFESGVCIQDPRSVTTSTTLAGSVYSSIEVSMDMTVED
;
A
#
# COMPACT_ATOMS: atom_id res chain seq x y z
N MET A 1 3.53 -30.43 -11.80
CA MET A 1 2.31 -31.11 -12.30
C MET A 1 1.59 -30.18 -13.26
N SER A 2 1.09 -30.66 -14.40
CA SER A 2 0.14 -29.90 -15.23
C SER A 2 -1.27 -30.29 -14.83
N ALA A 3 -2.16 -29.30 -14.66
CA ALA A 3 -3.56 -29.58 -14.36
C ALA A 3 -4.33 -30.15 -15.56
N MET A 4 -3.75 -30.26 -16.76
CA MET A 4 -4.38 -30.84 -17.96
C MET A 4 -5.86 -30.43 -18.13
N LEU A 5 -6.14 -29.14 -17.96
CA LEU A 5 -7.49 -28.59 -18.06
C LEU A 5 -7.90 -28.49 -19.54
N ASN A 6 -9.20 -28.66 -19.82
CA ASN A 6 -9.73 -28.33 -21.14
C ASN A 6 -9.84 -26.80 -21.27
N PRO A 7 -9.95 -26.24 -22.49
CA PRO A 7 -10.01 -24.78 -22.69
C PRO A 7 -11.17 -24.10 -21.93
N GLU A 8 -12.26 -24.82 -21.68
CA GLU A 8 -13.43 -24.32 -20.94
C GLU A 8 -13.20 -24.22 -19.43
N GLN A 9 -12.26 -25.03 -18.90
CA GLN A 9 -11.83 -25.02 -17.50
C GLN A 9 -10.57 -24.20 -17.28
N ASP A 10 -9.76 -23.99 -18.31
CA ASP A 10 -8.52 -23.20 -18.25
C ASP A 10 -8.81 -21.70 -18.44
N VAL A 11 -9.72 -21.17 -17.60
CA VAL A 11 -10.15 -19.77 -17.65
C VAL A 11 -9.61 -19.03 -16.43
N TYR A 12 -8.84 -17.98 -16.72
CA TYR A 12 -8.55 -16.92 -15.77
C TYR A 12 -8.77 -15.56 -16.45
N ASP A 13 -9.86 -14.88 -16.09
CA ASP A 13 -10.21 -13.57 -16.63
C ASP A 13 -10.30 -12.53 -15.53
N ASN A 14 -9.14 -12.05 -15.09
CA ASN A 14 -9.06 -11.04 -14.06
C ASN A 14 -9.71 -9.68 -14.46
N ARG A 15 -10.05 -9.46 -15.74
CA ARG A 15 -10.65 -8.21 -16.24
C ARG A 15 -12.17 -8.34 -16.45
N GLY A 16 -12.68 -9.54 -16.66
CA GLY A 16 -14.08 -9.83 -16.91
C GLY A 16 -14.84 -10.42 -15.72
N TYR A 17 -14.32 -10.35 -14.48
CA TYR A 17 -15.01 -10.88 -13.30
C TYR A 17 -16.44 -10.33 -13.09
N THR A 18 -16.74 -9.14 -13.63
CA THR A 18 -18.08 -8.54 -13.59
C THR A 18 -19.05 -9.08 -14.64
N THR A 19 -18.55 -9.78 -15.67
CA THR A 19 -19.34 -10.25 -16.83
C THR A 19 -19.22 -11.75 -17.07
N ASN A 20 -18.16 -12.38 -16.58
CA ASN A 20 -17.91 -13.81 -16.64
C ASN A 20 -17.86 -14.37 -15.23
N LYS A 21 -18.91 -15.08 -14.84
CA LYS A 21 -18.97 -15.76 -13.54
C LYS A 21 -17.92 -16.87 -13.39
N HIS A 22 -17.37 -17.41 -14.48
CA HIS A 22 -16.38 -18.49 -14.47
C HIS A 22 -14.92 -17.99 -14.50
N TRP A 23 -14.68 -16.73 -14.12
CA TRP A 23 -13.39 -16.05 -14.29
C TRP A 23 -12.23 -16.64 -13.49
N VAL A 24 -12.47 -17.56 -12.54
CA VAL A 24 -11.46 -18.22 -11.67
C VAL A 24 -11.42 -19.75 -11.82
N SER A 25 -12.13 -20.34 -12.78
CA SER A 25 -12.24 -21.80 -12.87
C SER A 25 -10.88 -22.49 -13.05
N GLY A 26 -9.95 -21.88 -13.79
CA GLY A 26 -8.60 -22.39 -14.01
C GLY A 26 -7.79 -22.50 -12.72
N PRO A 27 -7.51 -21.38 -12.03
CA PRO A 27 -6.79 -21.39 -10.75
C PRO A 27 -7.42 -22.34 -9.71
N ASN A 28 -8.75 -22.34 -9.59
CA ASN A 28 -9.45 -23.23 -8.68
C ASN A 28 -9.26 -24.71 -9.04
N ALA A 29 -9.32 -25.06 -10.33
CA ALA A 29 -9.10 -26.44 -10.78
C ALA A 29 -7.65 -26.90 -10.55
N VAL A 30 -6.67 -26.00 -10.69
CA VAL A 30 -5.27 -26.27 -10.32
C VAL A 30 -5.15 -26.56 -8.83
N PHE A 31 -5.69 -25.69 -7.97
CA PHE A 31 -5.67 -25.86 -6.52
C PHE A 31 -6.34 -27.19 -6.11
N SER A 32 -7.53 -27.47 -6.63
CA SER A 32 -8.27 -28.69 -6.33
C SER A 32 -7.50 -29.94 -6.71
N LYS A 33 -6.86 -29.99 -7.88
CA LYS A 33 -6.02 -31.13 -8.27
C LYS A 33 -4.83 -31.34 -7.35
N ILE A 34 -4.17 -30.27 -6.90
CA ILE A 34 -3.07 -30.37 -5.94
C ILE A 34 -3.60 -30.94 -4.61
N MET A 35 -4.68 -30.37 -4.08
CA MET A 35 -5.27 -30.82 -2.82
C MET A 35 -5.80 -32.26 -2.90
N THR A 36 -6.42 -32.67 -4.02
CA THR A 36 -6.79 -34.08 -4.24
C THR A 36 -5.56 -34.97 -4.15
N ALA A 37 -4.47 -34.61 -4.84
CA ALA A 37 -3.26 -35.42 -4.85
C ALA A 37 -2.61 -35.53 -3.45
N MET A 38 -2.66 -34.45 -2.66
CA MET A 38 -2.07 -34.37 -1.32
C MET A 38 -2.93 -35.02 -0.22
N LEU A 39 -4.26 -34.89 -0.29
CA LEU A 39 -5.18 -35.38 0.74
C LEU A 39 -5.74 -36.77 0.45
N GLU A 40 -5.84 -37.16 -0.82
CA GLU A 40 -6.59 -38.36 -1.26
C GLU A 40 -5.82 -39.25 -2.24
N GLY A 41 -4.79 -38.72 -2.89
CA GLY A 41 -4.17 -39.31 -4.06
C GLY A 41 -2.72 -39.76 -3.87
N GLU A 42 -1.92 -39.54 -4.91
CA GLU A 42 -0.54 -40.03 -5.03
C GLU A 42 0.38 -39.63 -3.87
N PHE A 43 0.12 -38.48 -3.25
CA PHE A 43 0.96 -37.91 -2.19
C PHE A 43 0.29 -37.97 -0.81
N MET A 44 -0.81 -38.73 -0.67
CA MET A 44 -1.46 -38.92 0.63
C MET A 44 -0.43 -39.40 1.66
N ASP A 45 -0.43 -38.74 2.81
CA ASP A 45 0.47 -39.00 3.93
C ASP A 45 1.97 -38.78 3.69
N MET A 46 2.39 -38.29 2.52
CA MET A 46 3.79 -37.97 2.25
C MET A 46 4.22 -36.62 2.82
N TYR A 47 3.28 -35.68 2.96
CA TYR A 47 3.55 -34.32 3.41
C TYR A 47 2.58 -33.93 4.53
N ASP A 48 3.11 -33.20 5.52
CA ASP A 48 2.29 -32.67 6.63
C ASP A 48 1.71 -31.29 6.29
N THR A 49 2.46 -30.49 5.52
CA THR A 49 2.10 -29.12 5.15
C THR A 49 2.35 -28.89 3.66
N PHE A 50 1.45 -28.15 3.03
CA PHE A 50 1.56 -27.68 1.65
C PHE A 50 1.55 -26.15 1.63
N PHE A 51 2.50 -25.52 0.92
CA PHE A 51 2.47 -24.08 0.67
C PHE A 51 2.12 -23.81 -0.78
N LEU A 52 1.05 -23.05 -1.02
CA LEU A 52 0.74 -22.54 -2.34
C LEU A 52 1.37 -21.17 -2.51
N MET A 53 2.28 -21.06 -3.47
CA MET A 53 2.86 -19.79 -3.90
C MET A 53 2.29 -19.45 -5.27
N GLU A 54 1.51 -18.38 -5.34
CA GLU A 54 0.94 -17.88 -6.58
C GLU A 54 2.04 -17.33 -7.51
N MET A 55 1.74 -17.28 -8.80
CA MET A 55 2.71 -16.97 -9.85
C MET A 55 3.18 -15.51 -9.86
N ASP A 56 2.47 -14.62 -9.18
CA ASP A 56 2.82 -13.22 -8.95
C ASP A 56 3.40 -12.98 -7.53
N ALA A 57 3.78 -14.05 -6.83
CA ALA A 57 4.52 -13.97 -5.57
C ALA A 57 6.04 -14.17 -5.80
N VAL A 58 6.88 -13.41 -5.09
CA VAL A 58 8.36 -13.47 -5.21
C VAL A 58 9.03 -13.43 -3.84
N PRO A 59 10.02 -14.30 -3.53
CA PRO A 59 10.80 -14.19 -2.29
C PRO A 59 11.72 -12.96 -2.32
N ILE A 60 11.73 -12.19 -1.23
CA ILE A 60 12.46 -10.91 -1.12
C ILE A 60 13.57 -10.94 -0.05
N LYS A 61 13.72 -12.04 0.68
CA LYS A 61 14.75 -12.24 1.72
C LYS A 61 15.39 -13.62 1.62
N SER A 62 16.69 -13.70 1.92
CA SER A 62 17.36 -14.97 2.17
C SER A 62 16.74 -15.68 3.38
N GLY A 63 16.77 -17.02 3.39
CA GLY A 63 16.21 -17.81 4.50
C GLY A 63 14.68 -17.93 4.50
N TRP A 64 13.99 -17.52 3.42
CA TRP A 64 12.53 -17.66 3.31
C TRP A 64 12.03 -19.11 3.43
N LEU A 65 12.84 -20.08 2.98
CA LEU A 65 12.54 -21.51 3.16
C LEU A 65 12.71 -21.95 4.62
N ASP A 66 13.67 -21.39 5.35
CA ASP A 66 13.86 -21.67 6.78
C ASP A 66 12.70 -21.10 7.60
N GLN A 67 12.21 -19.90 7.23
CA GLN A 67 11.00 -19.32 7.81
C GLN A 67 9.77 -20.18 7.51
N PHE A 68 9.63 -20.65 6.26
CA PHE A 68 8.54 -21.57 5.89
C PHE A 68 8.59 -22.85 6.72
N GLU A 69 9.75 -23.49 6.86
CA GLU A 69 9.91 -24.69 7.68
C GLU A 69 9.53 -24.44 9.13
N THR A 70 10.00 -23.32 9.71
CA THR A 70 9.67 -22.92 11.08
C THR A 70 8.16 -22.78 11.28
N GLU A 71 7.48 -22.00 10.42
CA GLU A 71 6.04 -21.78 10.57
C GLU A 71 5.22 -23.05 10.32
N ALA A 72 5.66 -23.92 9.39
CA ALA A 72 5.02 -25.20 9.11
C ALA A 72 5.11 -26.15 10.31
N LEU A 73 6.22 -26.15 11.05
CA LEU A 73 6.40 -26.96 12.27
C LEU A 73 5.54 -26.46 13.45
N GLU A 74 5.18 -25.19 13.47
CA GLU A 74 4.32 -24.60 14.51
C GLU A 74 2.83 -24.89 14.29
N MET A 75 2.40 -25.07 13.04
CA MET A 75 0.97 -25.24 12.70
C MET A 75 0.28 -26.35 13.52
N PRO A 76 0.86 -27.55 13.71
CA PRO A 76 0.24 -28.59 14.53
C PRO A 76 0.11 -28.19 16.00
N GLY A 77 1.15 -27.56 16.56
CA GLY A 77 1.17 -27.14 17.97
C GLY A 77 0.20 -25.98 18.26
N GLY A 78 -0.05 -25.13 17.26
CA GLY A 78 -1.00 -24.03 17.32
C GLY A 78 -2.42 -24.36 16.85
N ASN A 79 -2.74 -25.64 16.59
CA ASN A 79 -4.05 -26.06 16.08
C ASN A 79 -4.47 -25.34 14.78
N MET A 80 -3.50 -25.06 13.90
CA MET A 80 -3.69 -24.27 12.69
C MET A 80 -3.95 -25.18 11.49
N ALA A 81 -5.08 -24.96 10.80
CA ALA A 81 -5.42 -25.62 9.55
C ALA A 81 -4.85 -24.86 8.35
N VAL A 82 -4.98 -23.53 8.38
CA VAL A 82 -4.44 -22.62 7.37
C VAL A 82 -3.67 -21.52 8.08
N ARG A 83 -2.50 -21.18 7.54
CA ARG A 83 -1.68 -20.06 7.98
C ARG A 83 -1.22 -19.26 6.78
N GLY A 84 -1.52 -17.97 6.77
CA GLY A 84 -1.13 -17.07 5.69
C GLY A 84 -1.34 -15.64 6.13
N SER A 85 -1.69 -14.77 5.19
CA SER A 85 -1.83 -13.35 5.46
C SER A 85 -3.11 -12.81 4.85
N GLN A 86 -3.75 -11.85 5.52
CA GLN A 86 -4.88 -11.13 4.95
C GLN A 86 -4.42 -10.11 3.91
N TYR A 87 -5.35 -9.72 3.05
CA TYR A 87 -5.13 -8.56 2.20
C TYR A 87 -5.10 -7.28 3.04
N LEU A 88 -3.98 -6.57 3.00
CA LEU A 88 -3.82 -5.32 3.74
C LEU A 88 -4.11 -4.08 2.89
N GLY A 89 -4.48 -4.18 1.62
CA GLY A 89 -4.79 -2.97 0.83
C GLY A 89 -6.09 -2.28 1.27
N ASP A 90 -6.20 -1.00 0.96
CA ASP A 90 -7.34 -0.14 1.33
C ASP A 90 -8.59 -0.32 0.44
N LYS A 91 -8.49 -1.19 -0.57
CA LYS A 91 -9.51 -1.39 -1.61
C LYS A 91 -10.91 -1.55 -1.04
N TRP A 92 -11.01 -2.20 0.11
CA TRP A 92 -12.26 -2.54 0.76
C TRP A 92 -12.71 -1.50 1.80
N ASP A 93 -11.86 -0.58 2.25
CA ASP A 93 -12.10 0.26 3.43
C ASP A 93 -13.41 1.04 3.37
N LEU A 94 -13.70 1.69 2.24
CA LEU A 94 -14.89 2.53 2.09
C LEU A 94 -16.22 1.75 2.05
N PHE A 95 -16.18 0.44 1.87
CA PHE A 95 -17.37 -0.41 1.91
C PHE A 95 -17.17 -1.63 2.82
N LYS A 96 -16.14 -1.60 3.66
CA LYS A 96 -15.78 -2.69 4.58
C LYS A 96 -16.94 -3.04 5.48
N SER A 97 -17.68 -2.03 5.93
CA SER A 97 -18.90 -2.18 6.72
C SER A 97 -20.09 -2.77 5.96
N MET A 98 -20.10 -2.72 4.63
CA MET A 98 -21.18 -3.23 3.78
C MET A 98 -20.86 -4.60 3.18
N MET A 99 -19.64 -5.09 3.34
CA MET A 99 -19.20 -6.35 2.74
C MET A 99 -19.24 -7.51 3.73
N PRO A 100 -19.45 -8.73 3.22
CA PRO A 100 -19.34 -9.92 4.07
C PRO A 100 -17.93 -10.01 4.66
N THR A 101 -17.86 -10.33 5.96
CA THR A 101 -16.59 -10.45 6.71
C THR A 101 -15.62 -11.40 6.01
N TYR A 102 -16.09 -12.51 5.45
CA TYR A 102 -15.23 -13.48 4.76
C TYR A 102 -14.55 -12.93 3.51
N LEU A 103 -15.10 -11.90 2.86
CA LEU A 103 -14.48 -11.29 1.70
C LEU A 103 -13.37 -10.32 2.13
N VAL A 104 -13.55 -9.67 3.27
CA VAL A 104 -12.60 -8.68 3.80
C VAL A 104 -11.44 -9.36 4.53
N ASP A 105 -11.75 -10.41 5.29
CA ASP A 105 -10.84 -11.02 6.26
C ASP A 105 -10.28 -12.38 5.78
N HIS A 106 -10.39 -12.72 4.49
CA HIS A 106 -9.80 -13.94 3.95
C HIS A 106 -8.27 -13.87 3.93
N ILE A 107 -7.65 -15.00 4.22
CA ILE A 107 -6.25 -15.27 3.89
C ILE A 107 -6.19 -15.47 2.37
N ASN A 108 -5.31 -14.73 1.69
CA ASN A 108 -5.09 -14.88 0.23
C ASN A 108 -4.55 -16.28 -0.12
N GLY A 109 -4.70 -16.70 -1.37
CA GLY A 109 -4.17 -17.95 -1.92
C GLY A 109 -2.69 -18.27 -1.64
N ASN A 110 -1.86 -17.27 -1.34
CA ASN A 110 -0.49 -17.47 -0.87
C ASN A 110 -0.46 -17.92 0.61
N ALA A 111 -0.74 -19.18 0.88
CA ALA A 111 -0.89 -19.70 2.24
C ALA A 111 -0.35 -21.11 2.43
N MET A 112 -0.06 -21.44 3.68
CA MET A 112 0.25 -22.79 4.15
C MET A 112 -1.02 -23.51 4.59
N TYR A 113 -1.14 -24.76 4.16
CA TYR A 113 -2.24 -25.68 4.45
C TYR A 113 -1.69 -26.88 5.21
N ASN A 114 -2.14 -27.07 6.44
CA ASN A 114 -1.81 -28.24 7.25
C ASN A 114 -2.67 -29.41 6.77
N LEU A 115 -2.06 -30.33 6.04
CA LEU A 115 -2.71 -31.50 5.43
C LEU A 115 -3.15 -32.53 6.47
N LYS A 116 -2.59 -32.47 7.68
CA LYS A 116 -2.97 -33.35 8.80
C LYS A 116 -4.09 -32.79 9.66
N HIS A 117 -4.43 -31.51 9.51
CA HIS A 117 -5.50 -30.90 10.27
C HIS A 117 -6.88 -31.33 9.71
N PRO A 118 -7.79 -31.91 10.54
CA PRO A 118 -9.09 -32.38 10.06
C PRO A 118 -9.93 -31.29 9.40
N TRP A 119 -9.81 -30.05 9.89
CA TRP A 119 -10.47 -28.88 9.29
C TRP A 119 -10.04 -28.61 7.84
N THR A 120 -8.75 -28.72 7.49
CA THR A 120 -8.27 -28.50 6.13
C THR A 120 -8.98 -29.41 5.13
N LYS A 121 -9.12 -30.71 5.49
CA LYS A 121 -9.86 -31.67 4.67
C LYS A 121 -11.34 -31.34 4.62
N ALA A 122 -11.97 -31.01 5.75
CA ALA A 122 -13.39 -30.68 5.78
C ALA A 122 -13.75 -29.48 4.88
N VAL A 123 -12.91 -28.44 4.89
CA VAL A 123 -13.09 -27.26 4.03
C VAL A 123 -12.86 -27.61 2.56
N TYR A 124 -11.83 -28.40 2.25
CA TYR A 124 -11.60 -28.88 0.89
C TYR A 124 -12.78 -29.72 0.36
N ASP A 125 -13.29 -30.67 1.14
CA ASP A 125 -14.42 -31.52 0.77
C ASP A 125 -15.69 -30.67 0.54
N ALA A 126 -15.91 -29.64 1.37
CA ALA A 126 -16.99 -28.69 1.21
C ALA A 126 -16.83 -27.83 -0.06
N PHE A 127 -15.63 -27.30 -0.31
CA PHE A 127 -15.33 -26.53 -1.51
C PHE A 127 -15.57 -27.35 -2.79
N HIS A 128 -15.20 -28.62 -2.77
CA HIS A 128 -15.36 -29.55 -3.89
C HIS A 128 -16.82 -29.98 -4.12
N SER A 129 -17.64 -30.06 -3.07
CA SER A 129 -19.00 -30.61 -3.13
C SER A 129 -20.12 -29.56 -3.19
N MET A 130 -19.89 -28.35 -2.69
CA MET A 130 -20.92 -27.31 -2.63
C MET A 130 -21.35 -26.82 -4.01
N GLY A 131 -22.66 -26.59 -4.16
CA GLY A 131 -23.27 -26.13 -5.41
C GLY A 131 -23.20 -27.13 -6.57
N GLY A 132 -22.85 -28.40 -6.32
CA GLY A 132 -22.58 -29.35 -7.40
C GLY A 132 -21.30 -29.04 -8.18
N GLY A 133 -20.34 -28.38 -7.53
CA GLY A 133 -19.10 -27.90 -8.14
C GLY A 133 -19.16 -26.47 -8.67
N THR A 134 -20.32 -25.79 -8.65
CA THR A 134 -20.40 -24.39 -9.15
C THR A 134 -19.55 -23.42 -8.35
N MET A 135 -19.31 -23.69 -7.05
CA MET A 135 -18.45 -22.81 -6.25
C MET A 135 -16.99 -22.84 -6.71
N MET A 136 -16.52 -23.99 -7.20
CA MET A 136 -15.22 -24.14 -7.87
C MET A 136 -15.09 -23.29 -9.13
N GLU A 137 -16.22 -22.92 -9.74
CA GLU A 137 -16.21 -22.16 -10.98
C GLU A 137 -16.39 -20.66 -10.74
N GLU A 138 -17.09 -20.27 -9.66
CA GLU A 138 -17.58 -18.90 -9.47
C GLU A 138 -16.90 -18.09 -8.34
N MET A 139 -16.24 -18.75 -7.40
CA MET A 139 -15.60 -18.11 -6.24
C MET A 139 -14.15 -18.57 -6.10
N ALA A 140 -13.22 -17.64 -5.87
CA ALA A 140 -11.83 -17.97 -5.61
C ALA A 140 -11.72 -18.89 -4.37
N PHE A 141 -10.87 -19.92 -4.44
CA PHE A 141 -10.79 -20.96 -3.41
C PHE A 141 -10.44 -20.39 -2.01
N ASP A 142 -9.63 -19.36 -1.95
CA ASP A 142 -9.20 -18.70 -0.71
C ASP A 142 -10.36 -17.96 -0.02
N VAL A 143 -11.19 -17.25 -0.80
CA VAL A 143 -12.45 -16.63 -0.34
C VAL A 143 -13.45 -17.71 0.11
N ALA A 144 -13.55 -18.82 -0.62
CA ALA A 144 -14.40 -19.95 -0.25
C ALA A 144 -13.99 -20.57 1.09
N PHE A 145 -12.68 -20.74 1.33
CA PHE A 145 -12.14 -21.24 2.58
C PHE A 145 -12.48 -20.31 3.75
N ALA A 146 -12.36 -19.00 3.55
CA ALA A 146 -12.77 -18.01 4.55
C ALA A 146 -14.27 -18.06 4.83
N MET A 147 -15.10 -18.15 3.79
CA MET A 147 -16.56 -18.21 3.93
C MET A 147 -17.01 -19.43 4.74
N ILE A 148 -16.51 -20.63 4.39
CA ILE A 148 -16.82 -21.88 5.10
C ILE A 148 -16.36 -21.80 6.55
N THR A 149 -15.17 -21.24 6.79
CA THR A 149 -14.60 -21.14 8.14
C THR A 149 -15.34 -20.14 9.01
N MET A 150 -15.65 -18.95 8.50
CA MET A 150 -16.39 -17.95 9.26
C MET A 150 -17.85 -18.35 9.51
N ASP A 151 -18.49 -19.07 8.57
CA ASP A 151 -19.80 -19.69 8.81
C ASP A 151 -19.71 -20.70 9.96
N ALA A 152 -18.70 -21.57 9.96
CA ALA A 152 -18.49 -22.52 11.04
C ALA A 152 -18.27 -21.85 12.41
N MET A 153 -17.50 -20.74 12.45
CA MET A 153 -17.25 -19.95 13.64
C MET A 153 -18.50 -19.23 14.18
N SER A 154 -19.52 -19.00 13.34
CA SER A 154 -20.79 -18.37 13.74
C SER A 154 -21.65 -19.25 14.67
N GLY A 155 -21.34 -20.54 14.80
CA GLY A 155 -21.89 -21.43 15.81
C GLY A 155 -22.92 -22.45 15.29
N SER A 156 -23.78 -22.92 16.19
CA SER A 156 -24.51 -24.18 16.08
C SER A 156 -25.55 -24.29 14.96
N SER A 157 -25.86 -23.20 14.25
CA SER A 157 -26.75 -23.21 13.07
C SER A 157 -26.00 -23.46 11.75
N SER A 158 -24.66 -23.42 11.77
CA SER A 158 -23.85 -23.70 10.58
C SER A 158 -23.91 -25.18 10.19
N GLN A 159 -23.99 -25.44 8.89
CA GLN A 159 -23.85 -26.79 8.35
C GLN A 159 -22.47 -27.40 8.60
N PHE A 160 -21.47 -26.58 8.95
CA PHE A 160 -20.10 -26.99 9.21
C PHE A 160 -19.75 -27.09 10.70
N ALA A 161 -20.69 -26.75 11.61
CA ALA A 161 -20.45 -26.73 13.06
C ALA A 161 -19.95 -28.08 13.61
N ALA A 162 -20.46 -29.19 13.08
CA ALA A 162 -20.05 -30.54 13.50
C ALA A 162 -18.60 -30.84 13.09
N ALA A 163 -18.22 -30.49 11.85
CA ALA A 163 -16.85 -30.67 11.36
C ALA A 163 -15.85 -29.76 12.09
N TRP A 164 -16.27 -28.53 12.39
CA TRP A 164 -15.48 -27.57 13.16
C TRP A 164 -15.21 -28.08 14.58
N THR A 165 -16.25 -28.56 15.26
CA THR A 165 -16.14 -29.16 16.60
C THR A 165 -15.25 -30.40 16.57
N ALA A 166 -15.41 -31.28 15.57
CA ALA A 166 -14.60 -32.49 15.43
C ALA A 166 -13.12 -32.18 15.16
N ALA A 167 -12.82 -31.05 14.54
CA ALA A 167 -11.47 -30.56 14.32
C ALA A 167 -10.89 -29.80 15.53
N ASN A 168 -11.62 -29.68 16.65
CA ASN A 168 -11.30 -28.78 17.76
C ASN A 168 -11.06 -27.33 17.29
N GLY A 169 -11.84 -26.87 16.32
CA GLY A 169 -11.64 -25.56 15.70
C GLY A 169 -11.78 -24.40 16.68
N ASP A 170 -10.87 -23.45 16.59
CA ASP A 170 -10.84 -22.21 17.38
C ASP A 170 -10.39 -21.02 16.52
N SER A 171 -10.17 -19.86 17.15
CA SER A 171 -9.73 -18.64 16.45
C SER A 171 -8.34 -18.75 15.81
N GLN A 172 -7.53 -19.74 16.20
CA GLN A 172 -6.19 -20.00 15.65
C GLN A 172 -6.22 -21.00 14.49
N THR A 173 -7.33 -21.73 14.30
CA THR A 173 -7.46 -22.70 13.21
C THR A 173 -7.35 -22.07 11.81
N TYR A 174 -7.72 -20.79 11.66
CA TYR A 174 -7.52 -19.99 10.44
C TYR A 174 -6.73 -18.72 10.78
N ASN A 175 -5.40 -18.83 10.70
CA ASN A 175 -4.48 -17.85 11.28
C ASN A 175 -3.84 -16.92 10.24
N TRP A 176 -3.98 -15.61 10.44
CA TRP A 176 -3.40 -14.53 9.65
C TRP A 176 -1.97 -14.11 10.03
N ASP A 177 -1.37 -14.71 11.07
CA ASP A 177 -0.06 -14.32 11.63
C ASP A 177 1.11 -15.02 10.91
N SER A 178 1.09 -15.08 9.57
CA SER A 178 2.26 -15.55 8.82
C SER A 178 3.29 -14.43 8.65
N MET A 179 4.54 -14.73 9.00
CA MET A 179 5.68 -13.89 8.67
C MET A 179 6.26 -14.29 7.32
N LEU A 180 5.85 -15.41 6.73
CA LEU A 180 6.33 -15.85 5.42
C LEU A 180 5.76 -14.98 4.29
N VAL A 181 4.46 -14.70 4.31
CA VAL A 181 3.73 -14.06 3.20
C VAL A 181 3.23 -12.67 3.57
N GLY A 182 3.25 -11.73 2.63
CA GLY A 182 2.62 -10.41 2.77
C GLY A 182 1.86 -10.06 1.49
N ASN A 183 0.64 -9.56 1.67
CA ASN A 183 -0.22 -9.16 0.56
C ASN A 183 -0.21 -7.65 0.42
N TYR A 184 0.44 -7.18 -0.63
CA TYR A 184 0.82 -5.77 -0.73
C TYR A 184 -0.02 -4.98 -1.72
N ALA A 185 -0.10 -3.69 -1.41
CA ALA A 185 -0.71 -2.68 -2.25
C ALA A 185 0.30 -2.16 -3.30
N ASN A 186 -0.18 -1.69 -4.46
CA ASN A 186 0.67 -1.18 -5.54
C ASN A 186 0.85 0.34 -5.43
N THR A 187 1.82 0.78 -4.63
CA THR A 187 2.31 2.18 -4.60
C THR A 187 3.74 2.26 -5.14
N LEU A 188 4.19 3.44 -5.57
CA LEU A 188 5.57 3.65 -6.02
C LEU A 188 6.58 3.26 -4.93
N LEU A 189 6.27 3.64 -3.70
CA LEU A 189 7.02 3.40 -2.49
C LEU A 189 6.14 2.56 -1.57
N ASN A 190 6.38 1.25 -1.53
CA ASN A 190 5.54 0.30 -0.80
C ASN A 190 5.90 0.27 0.70
N THR A 191 4.88 0.22 1.56
CA THR A 191 5.02 -0.19 2.97
C THR A 191 5.24 -1.70 3.02
N SER A 192 6.38 -2.17 2.51
CA SER A 192 6.66 -3.60 2.36
C SER A 192 6.83 -4.36 3.69
N PHE A 193 6.65 -3.72 4.85
CA PHE A 193 7.01 -4.30 6.14
C PHE A 193 6.05 -3.93 7.26
N GLU A 194 4.74 -4.06 7.03
CA GLU A 194 3.82 -4.24 8.16
C GLU A 194 4.02 -5.61 8.85
N PHE A 195 4.91 -6.48 8.36
CA PHE A 195 5.34 -7.73 8.99
C PHE A 195 6.77 -8.10 8.54
N PRO A 196 7.51 -8.96 9.26
CA PRO A 196 8.79 -9.54 8.82
C PRO A 196 8.60 -10.53 7.66
N THR A 197 7.95 -10.08 6.59
CA THR A 197 7.58 -10.85 5.41
C THR A 197 8.80 -11.28 4.59
N TYR A 198 8.76 -12.51 4.08
CA TYR A 198 9.79 -13.09 3.22
C TYR A 198 9.35 -13.23 1.75
N ILE A 199 8.05 -13.24 1.45
CA ILE A 199 7.46 -13.39 0.10
C ILE A 199 6.47 -12.25 -0.21
N ARG A 200 6.59 -11.64 -1.39
CA ARG A 200 5.81 -10.49 -1.87
C ARG A 200 4.87 -10.84 -3.02
N HIS A 201 3.59 -10.50 -2.90
CA HIS A 201 2.56 -10.64 -3.94
C HIS A 201 2.41 -9.35 -4.80
N GLY A 202 2.34 -9.48 -6.13
CA GLY A 202 1.88 -8.43 -7.08
C GLY A 202 2.92 -7.61 -7.83
N SER A 203 4.21 -7.68 -7.45
CA SER A 203 5.33 -7.07 -8.20
C SER A 203 6.55 -7.98 -8.17
N SER A 204 7.19 -8.15 -9.34
CA SER A 204 8.24 -9.15 -9.54
C SER A 204 9.67 -8.65 -9.27
N LYS A 205 9.91 -7.32 -9.20
CA LYS A 205 11.24 -6.72 -9.01
C LYS A 205 11.23 -5.43 -8.19
N ASN A 206 12.37 -5.03 -7.64
CA ASN A 206 12.60 -3.71 -7.03
C ASN A 206 13.68 -2.95 -7.83
N LEU A 207 13.53 -1.65 -8.03
CA LEU A 207 14.52 -0.81 -8.71
C LEU A 207 15.91 -0.98 -8.09
N PHE A 208 16.00 -1.01 -6.77
CA PHE A 208 17.26 -1.14 -6.04
C PHE A 208 17.92 -2.53 -6.13
N GLU A 209 17.30 -3.50 -6.83
CA GLU A 209 17.94 -4.78 -7.16
C GLU A 209 18.76 -4.69 -8.47
N THR A 210 18.43 -3.75 -9.35
CA THR A 210 19.03 -3.63 -10.70
C THR A 210 19.69 -2.28 -10.96
N VAL A 211 19.40 -1.30 -10.11
CA VAL A 211 19.95 0.06 -10.15
C VAL A 211 20.63 0.31 -8.81
N GLU A 212 21.89 0.73 -8.87
CA GLU A 212 22.63 1.14 -7.68
C GLU A 212 21.85 2.27 -6.99
N ASP A 213 21.72 2.17 -5.68
CA ASP A 213 20.96 3.09 -4.84
C ASP A 213 21.48 4.55 -4.87
N ASP A 214 22.68 4.75 -5.42
CA ASP A 214 23.27 6.05 -5.71
C ASP A 214 22.79 6.69 -7.03
N GLU A 215 22.03 5.96 -7.86
CA GLU A 215 21.38 6.48 -9.07
C GLU A 215 19.96 7.03 -8.83
N VAL A 216 19.49 7.03 -7.57
CA VAL A 216 18.17 7.55 -7.18
C VAL A 216 18.29 8.53 -6.00
N THR A 217 17.71 9.72 -6.14
CA THR A 217 17.64 10.71 -5.05
C THR A 217 16.22 10.85 -4.50
N LEU A 218 16.07 10.95 -3.19
CA LEU A 218 14.83 11.38 -2.57
C LEU A 218 14.85 12.90 -2.37
N GLY A 219 13.99 13.63 -3.08
CA GLY A 219 13.77 15.06 -2.90
C GLY A 219 12.72 15.32 -1.81
N VAL A 220 13.07 16.11 -0.81
CA VAL A 220 12.22 16.40 0.36
C VAL A 220 11.90 17.87 0.44
N ALA A 221 10.61 18.21 0.48
CA ALA A 221 10.17 19.55 0.87
C ALA A 221 10.14 19.67 2.40
N MET A 222 10.94 20.56 2.97
CA MET A 222 10.94 20.85 4.41
C MET A 222 10.19 22.16 4.65
N PHE A 223 8.93 22.07 5.08
CA PHE A 223 8.10 23.27 5.28
C PHE A 223 8.41 24.02 6.59
N ASP A 224 8.88 23.31 7.60
CA ASP A 224 9.24 23.87 8.91
C ASP A 224 10.19 22.94 9.68
N TYR A 225 10.52 23.32 10.91
CA TYR A 225 11.32 22.54 11.84
C TYR A 225 10.57 21.34 12.45
N GLN A 226 9.27 21.19 12.15
CA GLN A 226 8.45 20.07 12.60
C GLN A 226 8.53 18.95 11.56
N GLY A 227 7.93 17.80 11.88
CA GLY A 227 8.00 16.61 11.04
C GLY A 227 8.92 15.53 11.61
N ILE A 228 8.88 14.37 10.96
CA ILE A 228 9.41 13.11 11.49
C ILE A 228 10.26 12.37 10.46
N LEU A 229 10.33 12.85 9.21
CA LEU A 229 11.09 12.18 8.16
C LEU A 229 12.55 11.95 8.57
N LYS A 230 13.24 12.95 9.11
CA LYS A 230 14.64 12.82 9.54
C LYS A 230 14.84 11.71 10.59
N ALA A 231 13.86 11.49 11.48
CA ALA A 231 13.90 10.40 12.45
C ALA A 231 13.70 9.01 11.81
N THR A 232 13.08 8.94 10.62
CA THR A 232 12.90 7.71 9.85
C THR A 232 14.08 7.38 8.92
N VAL A 233 15.01 8.32 8.73
CA VAL A 233 16.18 8.10 7.86
C VAL A 233 17.05 6.92 8.34
N PRO A 234 17.42 6.81 9.62
CA PRO A 234 18.26 5.69 10.07
C PRO A 234 17.61 4.31 9.96
N THR A 235 16.28 4.25 9.94
CA THR A 235 15.55 3.00 10.15
C THR A 235 15.31 2.25 8.84
N HIS A 236 14.71 2.90 7.84
CA HIS A 236 13.95 2.13 6.84
C HIS A 236 13.87 2.69 5.40
N HIS A 237 14.69 3.64 4.96
CA HIS A 237 14.61 4.08 3.54
C HIS A 237 15.71 3.46 2.64
N PRO A 238 15.42 3.24 1.34
CA PRO A 238 16.34 2.63 0.39
C PRO A 238 17.33 3.64 -0.23
N PHE A 239 17.03 4.94 -0.15
CA PHE A 239 17.78 5.98 -0.86
C PHE A 239 19.13 6.26 -0.21
N LYS A 240 20.25 6.29 -0.95
CA LYS A 240 21.53 6.75 -0.39
C LYS A 240 21.73 8.25 -0.42
N LYS A 241 20.90 8.93 -1.21
CA LYS A 241 20.98 10.38 -1.44
C LYS A 241 19.62 11.00 -1.11
N ILE A 242 19.63 11.95 -0.20
CA ILE A 242 18.48 12.77 0.15
C ILE A 242 18.85 14.22 -0.15
N LEU A 243 18.03 14.91 -0.93
CA LEU A 243 18.09 16.36 -1.12
C LEU A 243 16.90 16.97 -0.37
N ALA A 244 17.17 17.68 0.72
CA ALA A 244 16.17 18.38 1.52
C ALA A 244 16.17 19.88 1.20
N LEU A 245 15.06 20.38 0.68
CA LEU A 245 14.87 21.79 0.35
C LEU A 245 14.07 22.47 1.47
N THR A 246 14.70 23.40 2.19
CA THR A 246 14.07 24.11 3.31
C THR A 246 13.39 25.39 2.83
N TYR A 247 12.10 25.51 3.12
CA TYR A 247 11.28 26.70 2.86
C TYR A 247 11.24 27.66 4.06
N TYR A 248 12.14 27.46 5.02
CA TYR A 248 12.39 28.31 6.17
C TYR A 248 13.90 28.57 6.31
N PRO A 249 14.33 29.62 7.04
CA PRO A 249 15.74 29.95 7.16
C PRO A 249 16.53 28.84 7.84
N GLN A 250 17.39 28.15 7.10
CA GLN A 250 18.29 27.12 7.61
C GLN A 250 19.61 27.16 6.82
N PRO A 251 20.78 27.02 7.46
CA PRO A 251 22.04 26.94 6.73
C PRO A 251 22.10 25.69 5.87
N ASP A 252 22.70 25.81 4.69
CA ASP A 252 23.05 24.66 3.86
C ASP A 252 23.97 23.72 4.63
N MET A 253 23.67 22.43 4.58
CA MET A 253 24.35 21.42 5.37
C MET A 253 24.39 20.11 4.61
N THR A 254 25.52 19.41 4.70
CA THR A 254 25.61 18.00 4.31
C THR A 254 25.88 17.19 5.54
N GLU A 255 25.07 16.17 5.78
CA GLU A 255 25.26 15.22 6.87
C GLU A 255 25.27 13.80 6.34
N THR A 256 26.02 12.93 7.02
CA THR A 256 25.97 11.50 6.80
C THR A 256 25.20 10.88 7.95
N ILE A 257 24.13 10.18 7.62
CA ILE A 257 23.27 9.48 8.57
C ILE A 257 23.56 7.98 8.39
N GLU A 258 23.89 7.29 9.47
CA GLU A 258 24.04 5.84 9.44
C GLU A 258 22.65 5.21 9.29
N GLY A 259 22.39 4.62 8.12
CA GLY A 259 21.16 3.90 7.82
C GLY A 259 21.33 2.39 7.95
N SER A 260 20.22 1.67 8.12
CA SER A 260 20.18 0.21 8.22
C SER A 260 20.85 -0.52 7.05
N ASN A 261 20.79 0.04 5.83
CA ASN A 261 21.44 -0.51 4.65
C ASN A 261 22.80 0.15 4.32
N GLY A 262 23.35 0.96 5.23
CA GLY A 262 24.60 1.71 5.09
C GLY A 262 24.37 3.24 5.01
N ASN A 263 25.47 3.99 4.95
CA ASN A 263 25.46 5.46 5.06
C ASN A 263 24.58 6.16 4.02
N VAL A 264 23.81 7.13 4.50
CA VAL A 264 22.93 8.00 3.73
C VAL A 264 23.52 9.39 3.74
N THR A 265 23.66 10.00 2.57
CA THR A 265 24.05 11.41 2.46
C THR A 265 22.79 12.25 2.34
N MET A 266 22.58 13.15 3.31
CA MET A 266 21.51 14.12 3.30
C MET A 266 22.11 15.51 3.07
N GLU A 267 21.79 16.09 1.91
CA GLU A 267 22.12 17.47 1.54
C GLU A 267 20.89 18.33 1.83
N THR A 268 21.00 19.22 2.80
CA THR A 268 20.00 20.25 3.10
C THR A 268 20.42 21.55 2.44
N ALA A 269 19.52 22.15 1.66
CA ALA A 269 19.74 23.42 1.00
C ALA A 269 18.53 24.35 1.18
N THR A 270 18.78 25.65 1.31
CA THR A 270 17.69 26.63 1.29
C THR A 270 17.04 26.67 -0.09
N ALA A 271 15.71 26.53 -0.13
CA ALA A 271 14.96 26.67 -1.36
C ALA A 271 15.05 28.11 -1.89
N THR A 272 15.27 28.22 -3.19
CA THR A 272 15.30 29.45 -3.99
C THR A 272 13.94 29.80 -4.59
N ARG A 273 13.01 28.84 -4.62
CA ARG A 273 11.63 29.00 -5.07
C ARG A 273 10.65 28.75 -3.93
N ASN A 274 9.37 28.98 -4.19
CA ASN A 274 8.30 28.69 -3.25
C ASN A 274 8.02 27.18 -3.18
N ALA A 275 7.45 26.73 -2.06
CA ALA A 275 7.07 25.35 -1.78
C ALA A 275 6.28 24.65 -2.90
N TYR A 276 5.39 25.37 -3.58
CA TYR A 276 4.61 24.79 -4.67
C TYR A 276 5.48 24.34 -5.86
N TYR A 277 6.70 24.87 -6.03
CA TYR A 277 7.61 24.58 -7.14
C TYR A 277 8.60 23.44 -6.83
N HIS A 278 8.38 22.69 -5.73
CA HIS A 278 9.28 21.67 -5.21
C HIS A 278 9.75 20.64 -6.24
N LEU A 279 8.86 20.14 -7.11
CA LEU A 279 9.21 19.15 -8.16
C LEU A 279 10.31 19.70 -9.07
N CYS A 280 10.12 20.90 -9.59
CA CYS A 280 11.02 21.50 -10.57
C CYS A 280 12.31 22.02 -9.95
N GLU A 281 12.24 22.54 -8.73
CA GLU A 281 13.43 22.89 -7.98
C GLU A 281 14.30 21.65 -7.68
N THR A 282 13.68 20.56 -7.22
CA THR A 282 14.36 19.27 -7.04
C THR A 282 15.00 18.79 -8.34
N ALA A 283 14.25 18.76 -9.44
CA ALA A 283 14.75 18.32 -10.75
C ALA A 283 15.98 19.12 -11.22
N SER A 284 16.07 20.40 -10.87
CA SER A 284 17.20 21.27 -11.23
C SER A 284 18.49 20.98 -10.44
N LEU A 285 18.36 20.43 -9.24
CA LEU A 285 19.46 20.20 -8.29
C LEU A 285 19.93 18.74 -8.26
N VAL A 286 19.02 17.81 -8.52
CA VAL A 286 19.35 16.37 -8.57
C VAL A 286 20.28 16.06 -9.74
N LYS A 287 21.30 15.25 -9.45
CA LYS A 287 22.29 14.75 -10.43
C LYS A 287 22.12 13.28 -10.76
N THR A 288 21.31 12.56 -9.99
CA THR A 288 21.04 11.14 -10.21
C THR A 288 20.12 10.93 -11.40
N LYS A 289 20.08 9.71 -11.95
CA LYS A 289 19.25 9.38 -13.11
C LYS A 289 17.76 9.54 -12.81
N TRP A 290 17.36 9.14 -11.60
CA TRP A 290 15.99 9.19 -11.13
C TRP A 290 15.87 9.99 -9.83
N PHE A 291 14.70 10.52 -9.56
CA PHE A 291 14.32 10.98 -8.23
C PHE A 291 12.86 10.70 -7.90
N ALA A 292 12.59 10.56 -6.61
CA ALA A 292 11.25 10.52 -6.02
C ALA A 292 11.07 11.75 -5.13
N LEU A 293 9.82 12.10 -4.83
CA LEU A 293 9.49 13.27 -4.01
C LEU A 293 8.80 12.88 -2.71
N THR A 294 9.02 13.68 -1.68
CA THR A 294 8.34 13.59 -0.37
C THR A 294 8.38 14.97 0.33
N ASP A 295 7.90 15.04 1.57
CA ASP A 295 8.03 16.19 2.46
C ASP A 295 8.38 15.77 3.90
N ASN A 296 8.68 16.74 4.76
CA ASN A 296 9.14 16.51 6.14
C ASN A 296 8.12 15.84 7.07
N TYR A 297 6.85 15.82 6.66
CA TYR A 297 5.75 15.22 7.41
C TYR A 297 5.45 13.78 6.99
N HIS A 298 5.96 13.36 5.83
CA HIS A 298 5.87 11.98 5.43
C HIS A 298 6.70 11.06 6.31
N ILE A 299 6.20 9.85 6.47
CA ILE A 299 6.81 8.80 7.27
C ILE A 299 7.26 7.69 6.35
N ILE A 300 8.54 7.33 6.44
CA ILE A 300 9.04 6.09 5.82
C ILE A 300 9.03 5.00 6.90
N LYS A 301 7.91 4.27 6.99
CA LYS A 301 7.62 3.31 8.07
C LYS A 301 8.26 1.93 7.89
N ALA A 302 8.85 1.65 6.73
CA ALA A 302 9.24 0.31 6.30
C ALA A 302 10.25 0.39 5.13
N PRO A 303 11.19 -0.57 4.98
CA PRO A 303 12.05 -0.63 3.80
C PRO A 303 11.23 -0.48 2.53
N VAL A 304 11.54 0.57 1.78
CA VAL A 304 10.75 0.98 0.63
C VAL A 304 11.34 0.35 -0.63
N SER A 305 10.49 -0.29 -1.43
CA SER A 305 10.86 -0.68 -2.79
C SER A 305 10.33 0.35 -3.77
N VAL A 306 11.11 0.69 -4.78
CA VAL A 306 10.56 1.34 -5.98
C VAL A 306 10.15 0.22 -6.93
N LEU A 307 8.84 0.00 -7.06
CA LEU A 307 8.33 -1.17 -7.77
C LEU A 307 8.64 -1.12 -9.27
N MET A 308 9.18 -2.23 -9.78
CA MET A 308 9.48 -2.43 -11.20
C MET A 308 8.72 -3.66 -11.70
N GLU A 309 8.37 -3.63 -12.98
CA GLU A 309 7.79 -4.78 -13.68
C GLU A 309 8.76 -5.37 -14.70
N THR A 310 8.35 -6.47 -15.36
CA THR A 310 9.11 -7.10 -16.45
C THR A 310 9.63 -6.04 -17.45
N GLU A 311 10.90 -6.16 -17.84
CA GLU A 311 11.67 -5.17 -18.64
C GLU A 311 12.25 -3.98 -17.88
N ASP A 312 12.28 -4.02 -16.54
CA ASP A 312 12.88 -2.97 -15.71
C ASP A 312 12.23 -1.59 -15.95
N LYS A 313 10.89 -1.60 -16.04
CA LYS A 313 10.06 -0.38 -16.13
C LYS A 313 9.47 -0.04 -14.76
N PRO A 314 9.61 1.20 -14.26
CA PRO A 314 8.95 1.63 -13.03
C PRO A 314 7.44 1.53 -13.13
N VAL A 315 6.83 1.10 -12.03
CA VAL A 315 5.38 1.18 -11.87
C VAL A 315 4.96 2.65 -11.83
N LEU A 316 3.90 2.98 -12.56
CA LEU A 316 3.22 4.28 -12.51
C LEU A 316 1.82 4.07 -11.92
N PRO A 317 1.66 4.28 -10.59
CA PRO A 317 0.37 4.19 -9.95
C PRO A 317 -0.60 5.27 -10.45
N TYR A 318 -1.85 4.92 -10.66
CA TYR A 318 -2.89 5.88 -11.04
C TYR A 318 -4.26 5.59 -10.41
N VAL A 319 -5.10 6.62 -10.33
CA VAL A 319 -6.53 6.51 -9.98
C VAL A 319 -7.37 6.88 -11.20
N LEU A 320 -8.46 6.17 -11.45
CA LEU A 320 -9.41 6.56 -12.51
C LEU A 320 -10.10 7.89 -12.16
N ARG A 321 -10.19 8.82 -13.12
CA ARG A 321 -10.89 10.11 -12.98
C ARG A 321 -12.29 9.96 -12.38
N ASN A 322 -13.07 9.01 -12.93
CA ASN A 322 -14.44 8.76 -12.51
C ASN A 322 -14.57 7.88 -11.25
N SER A 323 -13.45 7.50 -10.61
CA SER A 323 -13.54 6.79 -9.33
C SER A 323 -13.92 7.76 -8.21
N LYS A 324 -14.64 7.29 -7.20
CA LYS A 324 -14.93 8.07 -5.97
C LYS A 324 -13.68 8.65 -5.30
N TYR A 325 -12.53 8.00 -5.47
CA TYR A 325 -11.26 8.45 -4.90
C TYR A 325 -10.66 9.68 -5.61
N CYS A 326 -11.17 10.01 -6.79
CA CYS A 326 -10.80 11.22 -7.53
C CYS A 326 -12.00 12.15 -7.78
N GLY A 327 -13.08 11.63 -8.36
CA GLY A 327 -14.25 12.43 -8.75
C GLY A 327 -15.03 13.07 -7.60
N GLU A 328 -14.86 12.60 -6.36
CA GLU A 328 -15.44 13.23 -5.16
C GLU A 328 -14.42 14.13 -4.42
N ARG A 329 -13.17 14.20 -4.90
CA ARG A 329 -12.07 14.94 -4.29
C ARG A 329 -11.74 16.18 -5.12
N PRO A 330 -12.11 17.39 -4.66
CA PRO A 330 -11.92 18.61 -5.44
C PRO A 330 -10.45 18.88 -5.83
N ASN A 331 -9.50 18.41 -5.03
CA ASN A 331 -8.07 18.52 -5.33
C ASN A 331 -7.61 17.61 -6.47
N CYS A 332 -8.23 16.43 -6.63
CA CYS A 332 -7.92 15.52 -7.73
C CYS A 332 -8.41 16.10 -9.06
N GLU A 333 -9.68 16.53 -9.09
CA GLU A 333 -10.27 17.13 -10.29
C GLU A 333 -9.52 18.40 -10.70
N ALA A 334 -9.24 19.31 -9.76
CA ALA A 334 -8.51 20.54 -10.05
C ALA A 334 -7.08 20.30 -10.58
N SER A 335 -6.40 19.25 -10.11
CA SER A 335 -5.07 18.86 -10.60
C SER A 335 -5.12 18.39 -12.05
N MET A 336 -6.11 17.55 -12.39
CA MET A 336 -6.30 17.09 -13.77
C MET A 336 -6.74 18.22 -14.69
N GLU A 337 -7.74 19.03 -14.31
CA GLU A 337 -8.23 20.16 -15.12
C GLU A 337 -7.10 21.16 -15.43
N GLN A 338 -6.22 21.43 -14.47
CA GLN A 338 -5.03 22.23 -14.68
C GLN A 338 -4.13 21.61 -15.76
N ALA A 339 -3.78 20.34 -15.62
CA ALA A 339 -2.89 19.64 -16.56
C ALA A 339 -3.48 19.58 -17.98
N GLU A 340 -4.78 19.31 -18.10
CA GLU A 340 -5.52 19.32 -19.36
C GLU A 340 -5.50 20.69 -20.03
N THR A 341 -5.70 21.75 -19.24
CA THR A 341 -5.67 23.14 -19.71
C THR A 341 -4.27 23.55 -20.17
N LEU A 342 -3.23 23.22 -19.40
CA LEU A 342 -1.85 23.60 -19.69
C LEU A 342 -1.30 22.91 -20.93
N PHE A 343 -1.62 21.63 -21.14
CA PHE A 343 -1.01 20.82 -22.19
C PHE A 343 -1.97 20.40 -23.31
N SER A 344 -3.23 20.86 -23.27
CA SER A 344 -4.25 20.58 -24.30
C SER A 344 -4.47 19.08 -24.56
N ILE A 345 -4.50 18.29 -23.48
CA ILE A 345 -4.74 16.84 -23.49
C ILE A 345 -5.92 16.51 -22.59
N THR A 346 -6.47 15.30 -22.72
CA THR A 346 -7.51 14.79 -21.81
C THR A 346 -6.93 13.65 -20.98
N LEU A 347 -7.00 13.77 -19.65
CA LEU A 347 -6.60 12.75 -18.69
C LEU A 347 -7.80 11.91 -18.27
N ASN A 348 -7.63 10.60 -18.37
CA ASN A 348 -8.56 9.62 -17.79
C ASN A 348 -8.10 9.12 -16.41
N TYR A 349 -6.88 9.50 -16.01
CA TYR A 349 -6.17 8.95 -14.87
C TYR A 349 -5.45 10.06 -14.11
N HIS A 350 -5.63 10.08 -12.79
CA HIS A 350 -4.91 10.95 -11.87
C HIS A 350 -3.64 10.27 -11.37
N HIS A 351 -2.55 11.05 -11.29
CA HIS A 351 -1.23 10.65 -10.82
C HIS A 351 -0.77 11.60 -9.70
N ASP A 352 -0.52 11.04 -8.52
CA ASP A 352 0.01 11.79 -7.38
C ASP A 352 1.49 12.12 -7.61
N LYS A 353 1.89 13.39 -7.39
CA LYS A 353 3.28 13.82 -7.55
C LYS A 353 4.27 13.04 -6.68
N TYR A 354 3.82 12.51 -5.54
CA TYR A 354 4.69 11.73 -4.65
C TYR A 354 4.69 10.23 -4.97
N GLU A 355 3.90 9.79 -5.96
CA GLU A 355 3.84 8.41 -6.43
C GLU A 355 4.38 8.27 -7.86
N VAL A 356 5.09 9.29 -8.38
CA VAL A 356 5.77 9.23 -9.67
C VAL A 356 7.28 9.14 -9.46
N LEU A 357 7.94 8.17 -10.12
CA LEU A 357 9.39 8.16 -10.26
C LEU A 357 9.77 9.03 -11.45
N TYR A 358 10.47 10.13 -11.18
CA TYR A 358 10.82 11.09 -12.20
C TYR A 358 12.20 10.78 -12.78
N LYS A 359 12.27 10.67 -14.10
CA LYS A 359 13.54 10.66 -14.81
C LYS A 359 14.08 12.08 -14.86
N THR A 360 15.25 12.31 -14.27
CA THR A 360 15.78 13.67 -14.02
C THR A 360 15.83 14.53 -15.29
N GLU A 361 16.33 13.99 -16.40
CA GLU A 361 16.44 14.74 -17.66
C GLU A 361 15.08 15.05 -18.30
N ASP A 362 14.08 14.20 -18.09
CA ASP A 362 12.73 14.45 -18.61
C ASP A 362 12.01 15.45 -17.71
N ALA A 363 12.19 15.37 -16.39
CA ALA A 363 11.65 16.33 -15.43
C ALA A 363 12.19 17.75 -15.67
N LYS A 364 13.48 17.91 -16.01
CA LYS A 364 14.05 19.22 -16.37
C LYS A 364 13.34 19.82 -17.59
N LYS A 365 13.18 19.05 -18.66
CA LYS A 365 12.45 19.49 -19.87
C LYS A 365 10.99 19.79 -19.59
N PHE A 366 10.34 18.96 -18.77
CA PHE A 366 8.98 19.22 -18.30
C PHE A 366 8.91 20.57 -17.59
N CYS A 367 9.84 20.88 -16.68
CA CYS A 367 9.82 22.12 -15.92
C CYS A 367 10.02 23.36 -16.80
N GLU A 368 10.85 23.27 -17.84
CA GLU A 368 10.95 24.33 -18.86
C GLU A 368 9.62 24.51 -19.62
N ALA A 369 8.95 23.41 -19.97
CA ALA A 369 7.65 23.45 -20.65
C ALA A 369 6.52 23.97 -19.73
N TRP A 370 6.56 23.60 -18.45
CA TRP A 370 5.61 24.06 -17.44
C TRP A 370 5.75 25.57 -17.24
N ASP A 371 6.97 26.09 -17.05
CA ASP A 371 7.23 27.52 -16.95
C ASP A 371 6.66 28.29 -18.15
N LEU A 372 6.85 27.75 -19.36
CA LEU A 372 6.30 28.34 -20.59
C LEU A 372 4.77 28.35 -20.58
N ALA A 373 4.14 27.23 -20.22
CA ALA A 373 2.68 27.06 -20.17
C ALA A 373 2.03 27.95 -19.09
N THR A 374 2.77 28.28 -18.02
CA THR A 374 2.29 29.11 -16.92
C THR A 374 2.71 30.57 -17.01
N THR A 375 3.36 31.02 -18.10
CA THR A 375 3.86 32.41 -18.21
C THR A 375 2.80 33.50 -17.98
N SER A 376 1.53 33.23 -18.31
CA SER A 376 0.40 34.14 -18.10
C SER A 376 -0.49 33.75 -16.91
N GLN A 377 -0.06 32.79 -16.11
CA GLN A 377 -0.77 32.25 -14.96
C GLN A 377 0.08 32.49 -13.71
N SER A 378 -0.57 32.56 -12.55
CA SER A 378 0.09 32.77 -11.28
C SER A 378 -0.53 31.90 -10.20
N TRP A 379 0.33 31.48 -9.28
CA TRP A 379 -0.12 30.92 -8.01
C TRP A 379 -0.93 31.94 -7.21
N SER A 380 -0.55 33.22 -7.26
CA SER A 380 -1.09 34.26 -6.39
C SER A 380 -2.49 34.74 -6.76
N ASP A 381 -2.91 34.57 -8.01
CA ASP A 381 -4.20 35.03 -8.53
C ASP A 381 -5.22 33.90 -8.72
N CYS A 382 -4.92 32.72 -8.17
CA CYS A 382 -5.73 31.50 -8.26
C CYS A 382 -5.90 30.95 -9.70
N SER A 383 -5.15 31.44 -10.70
CA SER A 383 -5.18 30.84 -12.05
C SER A 383 -4.49 29.48 -12.12
N LEU A 384 -3.60 29.20 -11.17
CA LEU A 384 -3.06 27.85 -10.91
C LEU A 384 -3.63 27.27 -9.62
N ALA A 385 -4.18 26.06 -9.73
CA ALA A 385 -4.68 25.27 -8.60
C ALA A 385 -3.53 24.65 -7.80
N PHE A 386 -2.51 24.12 -8.50
CA PHE A 386 -1.28 23.56 -7.93
C PHE A 386 -0.01 24.11 -8.61
N GLY A 387 1.14 24.01 -7.94
CA GLY A 387 2.42 24.02 -8.65
C GLY A 387 2.56 22.76 -9.53
N PRO A 388 3.74 22.51 -10.13
CA PRO A 388 3.93 21.34 -11.00
C PRO A 388 3.53 20.03 -10.31
N THR A 389 2.59 19.29 -10.90
CA THR A 389 2.02 18.03 -10.37
C THR A 389 2.49 16.78 -11.13
N GLY A 390 2.14 15.60 -10.61
CA GLY A 390 2.26 14.34 -11.35
C GLY A 390 1.39 14.32 -12.61
N ASP A 391 0.17 14.85 -12.53
CA ASP A 391 -0.73 15.01 -13.67
C ASP A 391 -0.13 15.90 -14.76
N ASP A 392 0.44 17.06 -14.39
CA ASP A 392 1.10 17.98 -15.32
C ASP A 392 2.26 17.28 -16.07
N TYR A 393 3.08 16.52 -15.34
CA TYR A 393 4.22 15.79 -15.92
C TYR A 393 3.77 14.73 -16.92
N ILE A 394 2.74 13.96 -16.56
CA ILE A 394 2.17 12.91 -17.40
C ILE A 394 1.43 13.51 -18.61
N ALA A 395 0.69 14.59 -18.42
CA ALA A 395 0.04 15.35 -19.48
C ALA A 395 1.04 15.88 -20.51
N TRP A 396 2.14 16.48 -20.04
CA TRP A 396 3.23 16.94 -20.89
C TRP A 396 3.84 15.79 -21.71
N LYS A 397 4.15 14.65 -21.07
CA LYS A 397 4.64 13.46 -21.78
C LYS A 397 3.66 12.96 -22.84
N ILE A 398 2.36 12.97 -22.58
CA ILE A 398 1.34 12.56 -23.57
C ILE A 398 1.27 13.56 -24.73
N SER A 399 1.44 14.85 -24.45
CA SER A 399 1.36 15.92 -25.45
C SER A 399 2.52 15.92 -26.44
N ASP A 400 3.69 15.42 -26.05
CA ASP A 400 4.88 15.36 -26.89
C ASP A 400 4.97 14.01 -27.63
N PRO A 401 4.91 13.99 -28.98
CA PRO A 401 4.88 12.77 -29.78
C PRO A 401 6.16 11.92 -29.67
N ASN A 402 7.23 12.45 -29.08
CA ASN A 402 8.47 11.71 -28.84
C ASN A 402 8.40 10.79 -27.61
N TYR A 403 7.39 10.95 -26.75
CA TYR A 403 7.22 10.11 -25.58
C TYR A 403 6.04 9.16 -25.76
N ASN A 404 6.23 7.94 -25.26
CA ASN A 404 5.15 6.99 -25.04
C ASN A 404 5.31 6.45 -23.63
N ILE A 405 4.34 6.75 -22.77
CA ILE A 405 4.36 6.38 -21.35
C ILE A 405 4.57 4.88 -21.17
N THR A 406 3.98 4.04 -22.02
CA THR A 406 4.09 2.57 -21.92
C THR A 406 5.47 2.01 -22.27
N ASN A 407 6.33 2.82 -22.90
CA ASN A 407 7.72 2.46 -23.15
C ASN A 407 8.60 2.68 -21.92
N GLU A 408 8.19 3.54 -20.99
CA GLU A 408 8.99 3.94 -19.83
C GLU A 408 8.39 3.44 -18.51
N PHE A 409 7.07 3.41 -18.40
CA PHE A 409 6.36 3.05 -17.19
C PHE A 409 5.42 1.87 -17.42
N THR A 410 5.15 1.14 -16.33
CA THR A 410 4.06 0.16 -16.26
C THR A 410 2.90 0.75 -15.46
N PRO A 411 1.82 1.22 -16.10
CA PRO A 411 0.71 1.83 -15.40
C PRO A 411 -0.04 0.79 -14.54
N LYS A 412 -0.35 1.14 -13.29
CA LYS A 412 -1.08 0.27 -12.35
C LYS A 412 -2.25 1.01 -11.72
N ASP A 413 -3.44 0.44 -11.91
CA ASP A 413 -4.68 0.96 -11.32
C ASP A 413 -4.69 0.71 -9.81
N LYS A 414 -4.53 1.77 -9.03
CA LYS A 414 -4.54 1.67 -7.58
C LYS A 414 -5.90 1.15 -7.07
N THR A 415 -7.01 1.43 -7.74
CA THR A 415 -8.34 0.95 -7.31
C THR A 415 -8.48 -0.57 -7.42
N ARG A 416 -7.66 -1.19 -8.28
CA ARG A 416 -7.70 -2.63 -8.53
C ARG A 416 -6.77 -3.41 -7.61
N TYR A 417 -5.55 -2.90 -7.44
CA TYR A 417 -4.48 -3.55 -6.69
C TYR A 417 -4.36 -3.05 -5.24
N GLY A 418 -5.15 -2.03 -4.88
CA GLY A 418 -5.09 -1.33 -3.60
C GLY A 418 -3.91 -0.37 -3.50
N TRP A 419 -4.01 0.57 -2.59
CA TRP A 419 -2.91 1.41 -2.15
C TRP A 419 -2.90 1.48 -0.62
N ARG A 420 -1.72 1.47 -0.02
CA ARG A 420 -1.56 2.11 1.29
C ARG A 420 -0.63 3.25 1.04
N ALA A 421 -1.13 4.46 1.25
CA ALA A 421 -0.27 5.62 1.22
C ALA A 421 0.87 5.38 2.22
N TRP A 422 2.11 5.40 1.73
CA TRP A 422 3.30 5.52 2.60
C TRP A 422 3.19 6.80 3.46
N THR A 423 2.37 7.75 3.00
CA THR A 423 1.74 8.82 3.74
C THR A 423 0.65 8.23 4.68
N SER A 424 1.05 7.84 5.89
CA SER A 424 0.03 7.61 6.92
C SER A 424 -0.62 8.94 7.23
N LEU A 425 -1.88 9.04 6.81
CA LEU A 425 -2.79 10.18 6.93
C LEU A 425 -2.38 11.30 5.99
N TRP A 426 -3.09 11.39 4.86
CA TRP A 426 -3.20 12.53 3.95
C TRP A 426 -2.76 13.84 4.59
N ASN A 427 -1.45 14.14 4.62
CA ASN A 427 -1.05 15.36 5.29
C ASN A 427 -1.49 16.51 4.40
N PRO A 428 -2.33 17.40 4.94
CA PRO A 428 -2.90 18.48 4.18
C PRO A 428 -1.73 19.32 3.69
N ALA A 429 -1.79 19.71 2.41
CA ALA A 429 -0.86 20.69 1.89
C ALA A 429 -0.80 21.88 2.87
N PRO A 430 0.36 22.54 3.03
CA PRO A 430 0.46 23.71 3.89
C PRO A 430 -0.72 24.64 3.61
N VAL A 431 -1.37 25.08 4.68
CA VAL A 431 -2.61 25.86 4.65
C VAL A 431 -2.55 26.86 3.50
N ASP A 432 -3.45 26.70 2.55
CA ASP A 432 -3.55 27.61 1.43
C ASP A 432 -4.19 28.91 1.95
N SER A 433 -3.36 29.91 2.19
CA SER A 433 -3.76 31.20 2.73
C SER A 433 -4.38 32.12 1.68
N ARG A 434 -4.56 31.66 0.44
CA ARG A 434 -5.18 32.45 -0.64
C ARG A 434 -6.69 32.55 -0.41
N ASP A 435 -7.24 33.73 -0.71
CA ASP A 435 -8.69 33.98 -0.71
C ASP A 435 -9.29 33.56 -2.05
N CYS A 436 -9.22 32.26 -2.36
CA CYS A 436 -9.80 31.66 -3.56
C CYS A 436 -11.13 30.98 -3.18
N SER A 437 -12.16 31.09 -4.01
CA SER A 437 -13.43 30.36 -3.78
C SER A 437 -13.27 28.83 -3.80
N THR A 438 -12.12 28.36 -4.28
CA THR A 438 -11.72 26.97 -4.43
C THR A 438 -10.58 26.58 -3.49
N THR A 439 -10.26 27.35 -2.43
CA THR A 439 -9.20 27.00 -1.47
C THR A 439 -9.41 25.60 -0.92
N LEU A 440 -8.56 24.66 -1.35
CA LEU A 440 -8.73 23.21 -1.13
C LEU A 440 -8.22 22.73 0.23
N TYR A 441 -7.43 23.55 0.94
CA TYR A 441 -6.74 23.19 2.19
C TYR A 441 -6.71 24.38 3.16
N SER A 442 -7.85 24.68 3.78
CA SER A 442 -7.99 25.70 4.81
C SER A 442 -7.34 25.29 6.15
N PRO A 443 -7.12 26.23 7.10
CA PRO A 443 -6.56 25.90 8.41
C PRO A 443 -7.33 24.81 9.18
N LYS A 444 -8.64 24.68 8.92
CA LYS A 444 -9.50 23.69 9.58
C LYS A 444 -9.19 22.27 9.09
N GLU A 445 -9.20 22.05 7.77
CA GLU A 445 -8.85 20.76 7.16
C GLU A 445 -7.40 20.38 7.49
N TYR A 446 -6.53 21.38 7.62
CA TYR A 446 -5.15 21.21 8.06
C TYR A 446 -5.05 20.60 9.46
N LEU A 447 -5.76 21.18 10.43
CA LEU A 447 -5.71 20.77 11.84
C LEU A 447 -6.45 19.45 12.13
N GLU A 448 -7.58 19.20 11.47
CA GLU A 448 -8.33 17.93 11.61
C GLU A 448 -7.49 16.73 11.17
N THR A 449 -6.60 16.91 10.20
CA THR A 449 -5.76 15.82 9.70
C THR A 449 -4.50 15.59 10.53
N LEU A 450 -3.88 16.66 11.04
CA LEU A 450 -2.73 16.57 11.96
C LEU A 450 -3.07 15.88 13.29
N GLY A 451 -4.32 16.01 13.76
CA GLY A 451 -4.79 15.41 15.03
C GLY A 451 -4.79 13.87 15.07
N ASN A 452 -4.63 13.21 13.92
CA ASN A 452 -4.68 11.74 13.80
C ASN A 452 -3.28 11.07 13.81
N ILE A 453 -2.18 11.82 13.90
CA ILE A 453 -0.82 11.29 13.82
C ILE A 453 -0.37 10.77 15.20
N SER A 454 -0.31 9.44 15.40
CA SER A 454 0.28 8.83 16.61
C SER A 454 1.77 8.48 16.42
N LYS A 455 2.56 8.47 17.50
CA LYS A 455 3.98 8.10 17.49
C LYS A 455 4.20 6.61 17.21
N CYS A 456 3.31 5.74 17.67
CA CYS A 456 3.33 4.31 17.36
C CYS A 456 3.21 4.11 15.84
N ALA A 457 2.40 4.93 15.17
CA ALA A 457 2.24 4.82 13.74
C ALA A 457 3.59 4.93 13.00
N VAL A 458 4.60 5.58 13.57
CA VAL A 458 5.84 5.97 12.87
C VAL A 458 6.88 4.84 12.81
N SER A 459 6.77 3.80 13.64
CA SER A 459 7.78 2.74 13.73
C SER A 459 7.21 1.42 14.24
N TYR A 460 7.70 0.32 13.68
CA TYR A 460 7.83 -0.91 14.46
C TYR A 460 8.67 -0.57 15.68
N VAL A 461 8.15 -0.83 16.86
CA VAL A 461 8.96 -0.68 18.05
C VAL A 461 9.67 -2.01 18.26
N GLU A 462 10.96 -2.07 17.99
CA GLU A 462 11.82 -3.26 18.20
C GLU A 462 12.46 -3.25 19.61
N ASP A 463 12.04 -2.29 20.43
CA ASP A 463 12.47 -2.12 21.81
C ASP A 463 11.24 -2.09 22.73
N GLU A 464 11.23 -3.01 23.69
CA GLU A 464 10.15 -3.15 24.67
C GLU A 464 9.89 -1.82 25.41
N SER A 465 10.94 -1.05 25.70
CA SER A 465 10.82 0.21 26.44
C SER A 465 10.19 1.33 25.61
N GLY A 466 10.50 1.39 24.31
CA GLY A 466 9.85 2.26 23.34
C GLY A 466 8.37 1.93 23.18
N CYS A 467 8.00 0.64 23.17
CA CYS A 467 6.60 0.24 22.96
C CYS A 467 5.78 0.54 24.21
N ALA A 468 6.33 0.26 25.40
CA ALA A 468 5.71 0.62 26.66
C ALA A 468 5.53 2.15 26.85
N GLY A 469 6.32 2.97 26.13
CA GLY A 469 6.23 4.43 26.14
C GLY A 469 5.10 5.01 25.29
N ASP A 470 4.43 4.20 24.46
CA ASP A 470 3.35 4.62 23.58
C ASP A 470 2.03 3.93 23.94
N ALA A 471 1.01 4.73 24.31
CA ALA A 471 -0.30 4.23 24.72
C ALA A 471 -1.06 3.47 23.61
N SER A 472 -0.62 3.59 22.36
CA SER A 472 -1.18 2.90 21.21
C SER A 472 -0.32 1.71 20.76
N CYS A 473 0.71 1.27 21.50
CA CYS A 473 1.58 0.13 21.15
C CYS A 473 1.35 -1.10 22.06
N MET A 474 1.41 -2.30 21.47
CA MET A 474 1.37 -3.60 22.16
C MET A 474 2.63 -4.41 21.85
N TRP A 475 3.43 -4.69 22.88
CA TRP A 475 4.65 -5.50 22.75
C TRP A 475 4.34 -6.99 22.58
N LYS A 476 5.09 -7.67 21.70
CA LYS A 476 5.03 -9.11 21.47
C LYS A 476 6.40 -9.74 21.78
N PRO A 477 6.61 -10.27 23.01
CA PRO A 477 7.90 -10.78 23.46
C PRO A 477 8.51 -11.88 22.60
N MET A 478 7.66 -12.65 21.91
CA MET A 478 8.09 -13.77 21.06
C MET A 478 8.69 -13.31 19.72
N PHE A 479 8.34 -12.12 19.26
CA PHE A 479 8.78 -11.55 17.98
C PHE A 479 9.75 -10.38 18.17
N GLU A 480 10.11 -10.08 19.43
CA GLU A 480 10.91 -8.91 19.82
C GLU A 480 10.43 -7.62 19.15
N SER A 481 9.11 -7.44 19.03
CA SER A 481 8.51 -6.33 18.28
C SER A 481 7.17 -5.86 18.86
N GLY A 482 6.83 -4.60 18.63
CA GLY A 482 5.61 -3.92 19.06
C GLY A 482 4.65 -3.64 17.90
N VAL A 483 3.34 -3.76 18.15
CA VAL A 483 2.26 -3.57 17.17
C VAL A 483 1.33 -2.43 17.60
N CYS A 484 0.94 -1.55 16.69
CA CYS A 484 0.00 -0.49 17.02
C CYS A 484 -1.45 -0.98 17.12
N ILE A 485 -2.11 -0.62 18.21
CA ILE A 485 -3.54 -0.80 18.41
C ILE A 485 -4.24 0.41 17.79
N GLN A 486 -4.92 0.22 16.66
CA GLN A 486 -5.86 1.22 16.15
C GLN A 486 -7.12 1.20 17.03
N ASP A 487 -7.14 1.98 18.12
CA ASP A 487 -8.39 2.36 18.80
C ASP A 487 -8.61 3.85 18.53
N PRO A 488 -9.66 4.25 17.76
CA PRO A 488 -9.97 5.65 17.52
C PRO A 488 -10.57 6.27 18.79
N ARG A 489 -9.73 6.56 19.80
CA ARG A 489 -10.13 7.38 20.93
C ARG A 489 -9.67 8.81 20.72
N SER A 490 -10.64 9.64 20.33
CA SER A 490 -10.72 11.10 20.51
C SER A 490 -9.45 11.77 21.05
N VAL A 491 -8.64 12.36 20.17
CA VAL A 491 -7.56 13.25 20.57
C VAL A 491 -8.13 14.65 20.75
N THR A 492 -8.10 15.17 21.98
CA THR A 492 -8.42 16.58 22.26
C THR A 492 -7.12 17.39 22.18
N THR A 493 -6.87 18.08 21.08
CA THR A 493 -5.73 19.00 20.95
C THR A 493 -6.15 20.43 21.22
N SER A 494 -5.50 21.09 22.18
CA SER A 494 -5.63 22.53 22.41
C SER A 494 -4.34 23.22 21.99
N THR A 495 -4.40 24.07 20.96
CA THR A 495 -3.23 24.83 20.48
C THR A 495 -3.50 26.32 20.61
N THR A 496 -2.60 27.03 21.28
CA THR A 496 -2.61 28.49 21.38
C THR A 496 -1.66 29.06 20.33
N LEU A 497 -2.20 29.74 19.33
CA LEU A 497 -1.43 30.54 18.38
C LEU A 497 -1.65 32.03 18.70
N ALA A 498 -0.55 32.75 18.90
CA ALA A 498 -0.49 34.20 19.04
C ALA A 498 -1.44 34.84 20.08
N GLY A 499 -1.61 34.20 21.24
CA GLY A 499 -2.33 34.79 22.38
C GLY A 499 -3.86 34.78 22.27
N SER A 500 -4.42 34.15 21.24
CA SER A 500 -5.86 33.91 21.11
C SER A 500 -6.17 32.44 21.40
N VAL A 501 -6.95 32.19 22.44
CA VAL A 501 -7.53 30.87 22.72
C VAL A 501 -8.71 30.69 21.76
N TYR A 502 -8.56 29.83 20.76
CA TYR A 502 -9.69 29.34 19.99
C TYR A 502 -10.38 28.24 20.82
N SER A 503 -11.71 28.32 20.92
CA SER A 503 -12.54 27.46 21.77
C SER A 503 -12.25 25.97 21.58
N SER A 504 -12.26 25.23 22.69
CA SER A 504 -12.38 23.77 22.70
C SER A 504 -13.62 23.33 21.91
N ILE A 505 -13.43 22.57 20.83
CA ILE A 505 -14.53 21.91 20.13
C ILE A 505 -14.57 20.48 20.65
N GLU A 506 -15.53 20.19 21.53
CA GLU A 506 -15.95 18.82 21.80
C GLU A 506 -16.89 18.41 20.65
N VAL A 507 -16.48 17.43 19.84
CA VAL A 507 -17.38 16.76 18.90
C VAL A 507 -17.84 15.47 19.54
N SER A 508 -19.01 15.51 20.17
CA SER A 508 -19.77 14.32 20.55
C SER A 508 -20.66 13.94 19.38
N MET A 509 -20.35 12.82 18.70
CA MET A 509 -21.29 12.22 17.74
C MET A 509 -22.22 11.27 18.51
N ASP A 510 -23.47 11.69 18.70
CA ASP A 510 -24.52 10.78 19.16
C ASP A 510 -24.86 9.82 18.01
N MET A 511 -24.53 8.54 18.19
CA MET A 511 -25.02 7.48 17.31
C MET A 511 -26.47 7.13 17.71
N THR A 512 -27.43 7.87 17.18
CA THR A 512 -28.82 7.39 17.11
C THR A 512 -29.06 6.83 15.72
N VAL A 513 -29.11 5.51 15.63
CA VAL A 513 -29.69 4.78 14.50
C VAL A 513 -31.20 4.79 14.73
N GLU A 514 -31.96 5.45 13.86
CA GLU A 514 -33.39 5.14 13.70
C GLU A 514 -33.49 3.98 12.70
N ASP A 515 -34.31 2.98 13.07
CA ASP A 515 -34.45 1.63 12.50
C ASP A 515 -34.56 1.50 10.97
#